data_AF-A0A7C5CQZ6-F1
#
_entry.id   AF-A0A7C5CQZ6-F1
#
_cell.length_a   1.000
_cell.length_b   1.000
_cell.length_c   1.000
_cell.angle_alpha   90.00
_cell.angle_beta   90.00
_cell.angle_gamma   90.00
#
_symmetry.space_group_name_H-M   'P 1'
#
loop_
_entity.id
_entity.type
_entity.pdbx_description
1 polymer ?
#
loop_
_entity_poly.entity_id
_entity_poly.type
_entity_poly.pdbx_seq_one_letter_code
_entity_poly.pdbx_strand_id
1 'polypeptide(L)'
;CFLSSFVTGASTNTEGACSPSRFVEFSTDHGGNLSIKLNDVLLNRLSSGEASPYPTCCKGRYIMPDGTTAYPIEEPSSLNVLELLPELIEAGVCAFKIEGRQRTRAYIKEVTRIVSEAIEEYEKNPHSYRVKEEWLNKAIRTFEGTTQTLACYMEK
;
A
#
# COMPACT_ATOMS: atom_id res chain seq x y z
N CYS A 1 1.36 13.04 -9.62
CA CYS A 1 -0.03 13.01 -9.08
C CYS A 1 -0.71 14.36 -9.27
N PHE A 2 -1.82 14.40 -10.02
CA PHE A 2 -2.57 15.64 -10.29
C PHE A 2 -3.18 16.25 -9.02
N LEU A 3 -3.77 15.45 -8.14
CA LEU A 3 -4.39 15.93 -6.89
C LEU A 3 -3.37 16.60 -5.96
N SER A 4 -2.23 15.96 -5.74
CA SER A 4 -1.18 16.55 -4.92
C SER A 4 -0.60 17.82 -5.53
N SER A 5 -0.48 17.88 -6.87
CA SER A 5 -0.06 19.11 -7.56
C SER A 5 -1.10 20.22 -7.45
N PHE A 6 -2.39 19.89 -7.47
CA PHE A 6 -3.47 20.85 -7.19
C PHE A 6 -3.41 21.38 -5.75
N VAL A 7 -3.20 20.50 -4.77
CA VAL A 7 -3.14 20.86 -3.35
C VAL A 7 -1.90 21.70 -3.01
N THR A 8 -0.75 21.37 -3.60
CA THR A 8 0.56 21.95 -3.22
C THR A 8 1.05 23.06 -4.15
N GLY A 9 0.46 23.20 -5.34
CA GLY A 9 0.99 24.04 -6.41
C GLY A 9 2.30 23.53 -7.02
N ALA A 10 2.83 22.39 -6.57
CA ALA A 10 4.11 21.85 -7.01
C ALA A 10 3.95 20.69 -8.00
N SER A 11 4.82 20.64 -9.01
CA SER A 11 4.89 19.48 -9.91
C SER A 11 5.43 18.26 -9.17
N THR A 12 4.63 17.21 -9.09
CA THR A 12 5.02 15.93 -8.48
C THR A 12 5.77 15.01 -9.44
N ASN A 13 5.72 15.29 -10.74
CA ASN A 13 6.35 14.47 -11.77
C ASN A 13 7.88 14.58 -11.78
N THR A 14 8.42 15.68 -11.25
CA THR A 14 9.87 15.94 -11.21
C THR A 14 10.51 15.54 -9.88
N GLU A 15 9.72 15.22 -8.86
CA GLU A 15 10.21 14.98 -7.50
C GLU A 15 10.14 13.50 -7.08
N GLY A 16 9.59 12.64 -7.93
CA GLY A 16 9.57 11.19 -7.70
C GLY A 16 8.74 10.74 -6.50
N ALA A 17 7.83 11.59 -6.01
CA ALA A 17 6.88 11.23 -4.97
C ALA A 17 5.49 11.77 -5.34
N CYS A 18 4.44 11.00 -5.03
CA CYS A 18 3.08 11.47 -5.23
C CYS A 18 2.74 12.65 -4.32
N SER A 19 3.35 12.75 -3.14
CA SER A 19 3.25 13.89 -2.23
C SER A 19 4.64 14.45 -1.98
N PRO A 20 4.91 15.73 -2.31
CA PRO A 20 6.20 16.32 -2.04
C PRO A 20 6.43 16.47 -0.54
N SER A 21 7.51 15.87 -0.02
CA SER A 21 7.75 15.73 1.42
C SER A 21 7.76 17.05 2.19
N ARG A 22 8.23 18.15 1.58
CA ARG A 22 8.26 19.49 2.21
C ARG A 22 6.89 20.03 2.60
N PHE A 23 5.80 19.50 2.03
CA PHE A 23 4.43 19.92 2.34
C PHE A 23 3.71 18.93 3.26
N VAL A 24 4.34 17.80 3.59
CA VAL A 24 3.73 16.78 4.43
C VAL A 24 3.98 17.14 5.89
N GLU A 25 2.91 17.22 6.68
CA GLU A 25 2.97 17.45 8.11
C GLU A 25 2.30 16.29 8.86
N PHE A 26 2.96 15.82 9.91
CA PHE A 26 2.43 14.86 10.87
C PHE A 26 2.32 15.56 12.22
N SER A 27 1.12 15.55 12.82
CA SER A 27 0.90 16.12 14.14
C SER A 27 0.12 15.16 15.01
N THR A 28 0.67 14.81 16.17
CA THR A 28 0.03 13.92 17.15
C THR A 28 -0.60 14.74 18.26
N ASP A 29 -1.84 14.43 18.62
CA ASP A 29 -2.52 15.07 19.76
C ASP A 29 -2.17 14.42 21.11
N HIS A 30 -2.64 15.00 22.21
CA HIS A 30 -2.43 14.46 23.56
C HIS A 30 -3.04 13.06 23.79
N GLY A 31 -4.02 12.67 22.97
CA GLY A 31 -4.63 11.34 23.00
C GLY A 31 -3.89 10.31 22.15
N GLY A 32 -2.82 10.70 21.46
CA GLY A 32 -2.05 9.84 20.57
C GLY A 32 -2.65 9.68 19.18
N ASN A 33 -3.68 10.46 18.82
CA ASN A 33 -4.22 10.43 17.46
C ASN A 33 -3.29 11.18 16.52
N LEU A 34 -3.08 10.63 15.32
CA LEU A 34 -2.19 11.19 14.30
C LEU A 34 -3.02 11.92 13.24
N SER A 35 -2.75 13.21 13.04
CA SER A 35 -3.23 13.96 11.88
C SER A 35 -2.14 14.03 10.81
N ILE A 36 -2.52 13.77 9.56
CA ILE A 36 -1.66 13.85 8.39
C ILE A 36 -2.18 14.96 7.49
N LYS A 37 -1.33 15.92 7.15
CA LYS A 37 -1.68 17.01 6.23
C LYS A 37 -0.74 17.05 5.04
N LEU A 38 -1.24 17.65 3.95
CA LEU A 38 -0.47 18.03 2.78
C LEU A 38 -0.81 19.48 2.44
N ASN A 39 0.15 20.40 2.61
CA ASN A 39 -0.05 21.85 2.39
C ASN A 39 -1.31 22.38 3.10
N ASP A 40 -1.35 22.21 4.43
CA ASP A 40 -2.46 22.56 5.33
C ASP A 40 -3.80 21.84 5.09
N VAL A 41 -3.92 21.04 4.03
CA VAL A 41 -5.10 20.20 3.80
C VAL A 41 -4.98 18.91 4.61
N LEU A 42 -5.97 18.66 5.47
CA LEU A 42 -6.07 17.42 6.24
C LEU A 42 -6.37 16.24 5.30
N LEU A 43 -5.45 15.28 5.26
CA LEU A 43 -5.61 14.04 4.49
C LEU A 43 -6.21 12.92 5.33
N ASN A 44 -5.79 12.77 6.59
CA ASN A 44 -6.28 11.70 7.45
C ASN A 44 -6.15 12.03 8.94
N ARG A 45 -7.02 11.44 9.75
CA ARG A 45 -6.91 11.37 11.22
C ARG A 45 -7.01 9.91 11.65
N LEU A 46 -5.96 9.43 12.28
CA LEU A 46 -5.81 8.05 12.69
C LEU A 46 -5.84 7.97 14.21
N SER A 47 -6.51 6.95 14.73
CA SER A 47 -6.48 6.68 16.17
C SER A 47 -5.11 6.15 16.61
N SER A 48 -4.83 6.23 17.91
CA SER A 48 -3.62 5.63 18.48
C SER A 48 -3.54 4.14 18.14
N GLY A 49 -2.42 3.72 17.53
CA GLY A 49 -2.17 2.34 17.09
C GLY A 49 -2.75 1.96 15.73
N GLU A 50 -3.49 2.85 15.06
CA GLU A 50 -3.95 2.64 13.68
C GLU A 50 -2.76 2.81 12.70
N ALA A 51 -2.68 1.94 11.69
CA ALA A 51 -1.61 1.98 10.71
C ALA A 51 -1.73 3.21 9.80
N SER A 52 -0.62 3.95 9.65
CA SER A 52 -0.60 5.13 8.78
C SER A 52 -0.44 4.74 7.31
N PRO A 53 -1.33 5.21 6.42
CA PRO A 53 -1.11 5.10 4.99
C PRO A 53 -0.04 6.08 4.53
N TYR A 54 0.43 5.91 3.29
CA TYR A 54 1.30 6.90 2.68
C TYR A 54 0.54 8.25 2.51
N PRO A 55 1.15 9.40 2.85
CA PRO A 55 0.47 10.69 2.97
C PRO A 55 0.11 11.30 1.60
N THR A 56 -0.79 10.67 0.88
CA THR A 56 -1.23 11.03 -0.48
C THR A 56 -2.71 11.30 -0.52
N CYS A 57 -3.13 12.20 -1.42
CA CYS A 57 -4.54 12.54 -1.57
C CYS A 57 -5.40 11.32 -1.92
N CYS A 58 -4.92 10.40 -2.78
CA CYS A 58 -5.68 9.20 -3.14
C CYS A 58 -5.94 8.27 -1.95
N LYS A 59 -5.08 8.26 -0.94
CA LYS A 59 -5.23 7.47 0.30
C LYS A 59 -5.75 8.30 1.49
N GLY A 60 -6.29 9.49 1.22
CA GLY A 60 -6.92 10.32 2.24
C GLY A 60 -8.29 9.77 2.66
N ARG A 61 -8.71 10.09 3.89
CA ARG A 61 -10.05 9.79 4.39
C ARG A 61 -10.96 11.00 4.16
N TYR A 62 -12.02 10.80 3.39
CA TYR A 62 -12.93 11.84 2.95
C TYR A 62 -14.27 11.74 3.66
N ILE A 63 -14.91 12.89 3.88
CA ILE A 63 -16.31 12.97 4.35
C ILE A 63 -17.23 12.74 3.16
N MET A 64 -18.06 11.71 3.26
CA MET A 64 -19.03 11.30 2.24
C MET A 64 -20.35 12.11 2.39
N PRO A 65 -21.24 12.11 1.37
CA PRO A 65 -22.49 12.88 1.43
C PRO A 65 -23.43 12.50 2.59
N ASP A 66 -23.33 11.28 3.10
CA ASP A 66 -24.08 10.78 4.26
C ASP A 66 -23.44 11.14 5.62
N GLY A 67 -22.32 11.89 5.61
CA GLY A 67 -21.57 12.29 6.80
C GLY A 67 -20.59 11.23 7.32
N THR A 68 -20.53 10.04 6.71
CA THR A 68 -19.54 9.02 7.06
C THR A 68 -18.17 9.38 6.50
N THR A 69 -17.13 8.70 6.98
CA THR A 69 -15.77 8.85 6.45
C THR A 69 -15.33 7.59 5.72
N ALA A 70 -14.77 7.73 4.52
CA ALA A 70 -14.32 6.60 3.70
C ALA A 70 -13.03 6.91 2.93
N TYR A 71 -12.46 5.89 2.27
CA TYR A 71 -11.37 6.01 1.29
C TYR A 71 -11.93 5.86 -0.13
N PRO A 72 -12.57 6.89 -0.72
CA PRO A 72 -13.31 6.76 -1.98
C PRO A 72 -12.42 6.61 -3.22
N ILE A 73 -11.12 6.93 -3.13
CA ILE A 73 -10.19 6.86 -4.26
C ILE A 73 -9.35 5.60 -4.16
N GLU A 74 -8.61 5.42 -3.06
CA GLU A 74 -7.75 4.26 -2.84
C GLU A 74 -7.72 3.92 -1.35
N GLU A 75 -8.25 2.75 -0.99
CA GLU A 75 -8.09 2.22 0.36
C GLU A 75 -6.61 1.86 0.61
N PRO A 76 -6.04 2.17 1.78
CA PRO A 76 -4.66 1.83 2.10
C PRO A 76 -4.51 0.33 2.33
N SER A 77 -4.38 -0.37 1.21
CA SER A 77 -4.15 -1.81 1.11
C SER A 77 -2.89 -2.05 0.29
N SER A 78 -2.36 -3.26 0.36
CA SER A 78 -1.24 -3.67 -0.50
C SER A 78 -1.63 -4.86 -1.37
N LEU A 79 -1.20 -4.81 -2.64
CA LEU A 79 -1.39 -5.90 -3.58
C LEU A 79 -0.54 -7.10 -3.16
N ASN A 80 -1.18 -8.25 -2.92
CA ASN A 80 -0.52 -9.51 -2.64
C ASN A 80 -0.79 -10.51 -3.77
N VAL A 81 0.25 -10.88 -4.52
CA VAL A 81 0.13 -11.78 -5.67
C VAL A 81 0.40 -13.24 -5.34
N LEU A 82 0.69 -13.59 -4.08
CA LEU A 82 1.10 -14.95 -3.72
C LEU A 82 0.03 -15.99 -4.09
N GLU A 83 -1.25 -15.68 -3.86
CA GLU A 83 -2.34 -16.58 -4.23
C GLU A 83 -2.52 -16.68 -5.74
N LEU A 84 -2.27 -15.60 -6.47
CA LEU A 84 -2.41 -15.50 -7.94
C LEU A 84 -1.19 -15.99 -8.70
N LEU A 85 -0.12 -16.39 -7.99
CA LEU A 85 1.16 -16.70 -8.60
C LEU A 85 1.05 -17.81 -9.67
N PRO A 86 0.33 -18.93 -9.43
CA PRO A 86 0.11 -19.96 -10.45
C PRO A 86 -0.52 -19.40 -11.72
N GLU A 87 -1.62 -18.66 -11.59
CA GLU A 87 -2.39 -18.14 -12.73
C GLU A 87 -1.57 -17.13 -13.53
N LEU A 88 -0.79 -16.27 -12.86
CA LEU A 88 0.07 -15.29 -13.51
C LEU A 88 1.19 -15.97 -14.29
N ILE A 89 1.83 -17.00 -13.72
CA ILE A 89 2.88 -17.75 -14.40
C ILE A 89 2.31 -18.53 -15.60
N GLU A 90 1.17 -19.20 -15.44
CA GLU A 90 0.49 -19.92 -16.53
C GLU A 90 0.02 -18.99 -17.66
N ALA A 91 -0.37 -17.76 -17.33
CA ALA A 91 -0.68 -16.71 -18.30
C ALA A 91 0.56 -16.18 -19.06
N GLY A 92 1.77 -16.63 -18.71
CA GLY A 92 3.02 -16.26 -19.37
C GLY A 92 3.69 -15.02 -18.78
N VAL A 93 3.34 -14.60 -17.56
CA VAL A 93 4.07 -13.53 -16.86
C VAL A 93 5.50 -13.99 -16.57
N CYS A 94 6.47 -13.28 -17.14
CA CYS A 94 7.89 -13.61 -17.00
C CYS A 94 8.65 -12.74 -15.99
N ALA A 95 8.00 -11.73 -15.43
CA ALA A 95 8.62 -10.81 -14.48
C ALA A 95 7.61 -10.26 -13.48
N PHE A 96 7.98 -10.31 -12.20
CA PHE A 96 7.26 -9.66 -11.12
C PHE A 96 8.02 -8.43 -10.65
N LYS A 97 7.34 -7.28 -10.59
CA LYS A 97 7.90 -6.03 -10.06
C LYS A 97 7.40 -5.82 -8.64
N ILE A 98 8.32 -5.72 -7.69
CA ILE A 98 8.03 -5.31 -6.31
C ILE A 98 8.24 -3.80 -6.22
N GLU A 99 7.21 -3.05 -5.80
CA GLU A 99 7.32 -1.60 -5.62
C GLU A 99 7.93 -1.25 -4.28
N GLY A 100 8.97 -0.42 -4.29
CA GLY A 100 9.83 -0.20 -3.14
C GLY A 100 10.30 1.22 -2.89
N ARG A 101 9.93 2.17 -3.76
CA ARG A 101 10.44 3.56 -3.70
C ARG A 101 10.21 4.25 -2.35
N GLN A 102 9.19 3.81 -1.61
CA GLN A 102 8.77 4.41 -0.33
C GLN A 102 8.75 3.38 0.81
N ARG A 103 9.55 2.32 0.69
CA ARG A 103 9.61 1.21 1.64
C ARG A 103 10.97 1.12 2.32
N THR A 104 11.00 0.51 3.50
CA THR A 104 12.26 0.28 4.23
C THR A 104 13.08 -0.81 3.55
N ARG A 105 14.40 -0.82 3.80
CA ARG A 105 15.26 -1.92 3.33
C ARG A 105 14.81 -3.28 3.87
N ALA A 106 14.28 -3.31 5.10
CA ALA A 106 13.74 -4.51 5.72
C ALA A 106 12.51 -5.03 4.96
N TYR A 107 11.58 -4.14 4.58
CA TYR A 107 10.44 -4.49 3.74
C TYR A 107 10.91 -5.14 2.44
N ILE A 108 11.81 -4.48 1.71
CA ILE A 108 12.23 -4.95 0.39
C ILE A 108 12.93 -6.30 0.46
N LYS A 109 13.81 -6.48 1.45
CA LYS A 109 14.48 -7.76 1.68
C LYS A 109 13.45 -8.87 1.95
N GLU A 110 12.48 -8.60 2.83
CA GLU A 110 11.51 -9.61 3.26
C GLU A 110 10.54 -10.00 2.14
N VAL A 111 9.94 -9.02 1.48
CA VAL A 111 8.98 -9.26 0.39
C VAL A 111 9.66 -9.93 -0.81
N THR A 112 10.88 -9.49 -1.16
CA THR A 112 11.64 -10.15 -2.24
C THR A 112 11.91 -11.62 -1.90
N ARG A 113 12.35 -11.92 -0.67
CA ARG A 113 12.59 -13.29 -0.22
C ARG A 113 11.33 -14.14 -0.31
N ILE A 114 10.20 -13.63 0.20
CA ILE A 114 8.92 -14.34 0.18
C ILE A 114 8.47 -14.64 -1.25
N VAL A 115 8.52 -13.65 -2.14
CA VAL A 115 8.12 -13.84 -3.55
C VAL A 115 9.04 -14.84 -4.26
N SER A 116 10.36 -14.76 -4.04
CA SER A 116 11.30 -15.75 -4.59
C SER A 116 11.04 -17.17 -4.09
N GLU A 117 10.86 -17.35 -2.77
CA GLU A 117 10.54 -18.66 -2.19
C GLU A 117 9.23 -19.22 -2.74
N ALA A 118 8.23 -18.36 -2.98
CA ALA A 118 6.95 -18.76 -3.57
C ALA A 118 7.10 -19.19 -5.04
N ILE A 119 7.88 -18.47 -5.84
CA ILE A 119 8.17 -18.83 -7.23
C ILE A 119 8.91 -20.17 -7.27
N GLU A 120 9.96 -20.34 -6.47
CA GLU A 120 10.72 -21.58 -6.40
C GLU A 120 9.87 -22.79 -5.95
N GLU A 121 8.92 -22.58 -5.03
CA GLU A 121 7.99 -23.62 -4.61
C GLU A 121 7.04 -24.02 -5.76
N TYR A 122 6.51 -23.03 -6.48
CA TYR A 122 5.66 -23.28 -7.65
C TYR A 122 6.43 -24.05 -8.74
N GLU A 123 7.66 -23.63 -9.07
CA GLU A 123 8.49 -24.29 -10.09
C GLU A 123 8.84 -25.75 -9.74
N LYS A 124 9.02 -26.06 -8.45
CA LYS A 124 9.31 -27.43 -7.98
C LYS A 124 8.11 -28.36 -8.14
N ASN A 125 6.90 -27.89 -7.81
CA ASN A 125 5.69 -28.69 -7.93
C ASN A 125 4.44 -27.80 -8.13
N PRO A 126 4.13 -27.42 -9.39
CA PRO A 126 3.01 -26.54 -9.70
C PRO A 126 1.68 -27.04 -9.14
N HIS A 127 1.43 -28.35 -9.23
CA HIS A 127 0.17 -28.97 -8.80
C HIS A 127 -0.04 -28.96 -7.28
N SER A 128 1.03 -28.86 -6.49
CA SER A 128 0.94 -28.79 -5.02
C SER A 128 1.18 -27.40 -4.45
N TYR A 129 1.33 -26.37 -5.30
CA TYR A 129 1.60 -25.02 -4.81
C TYR A 129 0.50 -24.56 -3.85
N ARG A 130 0.91 -24.13 -2.66
CA ARG A 130 0.05 -23.50 -1.67
C ARG A 130 0.81 -22.38 -1.01
N VAL A 131 0.14 -21.26 -0.78
CA VAL A 131 0.72 -20.16 -0.04
C VAL A 131 0.95 -20.61 1.40
N LYS A 132 2.21 -20.53 1.86
CA LYS A 132 2.56 -20.87 3.24
C LYS A 132 2.06 -19.76 4.17
N GLU A 133 1.46 -20.14 5.29
CA GLU A 133 0.93 -19.19 6.28
C GLU A 133 2.03 -18.26 6.81
N GLU A 134 3.26 -18.75 6.94
CA GLU A 134 4.43 -17.95 7.31
C GLU A 134 4.68 -16.79 6.34
N TRP A 135 4.54 -17.03 5.03
CA TRP A 135 4.72 -16.00 4.00
C TRP A 135 3.65 -14.91 4.13
N LEU A 136 2.38 -15.30 4.28
CA LEU A 136 1.27 -14.35 4.46
C LEU A 136 1.47 -13.50 5.72
N ASN A 137 1.75 -14.14 6.85
CA ASN A 137 1.93 -13.46 8.13
C ASN A 137 3.10 -12.47 8.09
N LYS A 138 4.20 -12.81 7.40
CA LYS A 138 5.34 -11.91 7.25
C LYS A 138 5.05 -10.78 6.25
N ALA A 139 4.40 -11.06 5.12
CA ALA A 139 4.03 -10.05 4.14
C ALA A 139 3.05 -9.01 4.71
N ILE A 140 1.96 -9.46 5.34
CA ILE A 140 0.91 -8.57 5.90
C ILE A 140 1.47 -7.60 6.94
N ARG A 141 2.40 -8.06 7.79
CA ARG A 141 3.07 -7.18 8.78
C ARG A 141 3.85 -6.03 8.15
N THR A 142 4.16 -6.11 6.86
CA THR A 142 4.94 -5.12 6.14
C THR A 142 4.09 -4.18 5.28
N PHE A 143 2.80 -4.46 5.14
CA PHE A 143 1.89 -3.72 4.26
C PHE A 143 1.52 -2.35 4.83
N GLU A 144 1.19 -1.44 3.92
CA GLU A 144 0.47 -0.22 4.28
C GLU A 144 -0.96 -0.59 4.68
N GLY A 145 -1.39 -0.14 5.85
CA GLY A 145 -2.64 -0.63 6.43
C GLY A 145 -2.53 -2.10 6.88
N THR A 146 -3.62 -2.64 7.40
CA THR A 146 -3.71 -4.06 7.80
C THR A 146 -4.35 -4.94 6.73
N THR A 147 -4.67 -4.38 5.56
CA THR A 147 -5.46 -5.06 4.52
C THR A 147 -4.62 -5.39 3.29
N GLN A 148 -4.93 -6.53 2.67
CA GLN A 148 -4.37 -6.96 1.40
C GLN A 148 -5.46 -7.00 0.33
N THR A 149 -5.08 -6.80 -0.92
CA THR A 149 -5.97 -6.96 -2.08
C THR A 149 -5.32 -7.89 -3.10
N LEU A 150 -6.14 -8.64 -3.84
CA LEU A 150 -5.73 -9.48 -4.98
C LEU A 150 -5.77 -8.70 -6.31
N ALA A 151 -5.85 -7.36 -6.28
CA ALA A 151 -5.99 -6.45 -7.42
C ALA A 151 -7.44 -6.16 -7.86
N CYS A 152 -7.62 -5.86 -9.15
CA CYS A 152 -8.56 -4.91 -9.76
C CYS A 152 -10.06 -5.10 -9.53
N TYR A 153 -10.47 -6.11 -8.76
CA TYR A 153 -11.87 -6.41 -8.52
C TYR A 153 -12.08 -6.55 -7.00
N MET A 154 -12.94 -5.68 -6.47
CA MET A 154 -13.67 -6.05 -5.27
C MET A 154 -14.64 -7.16 -5.72
N GLU A 155 -14.31 -8.42 -5.45
CA GLU A 155 -15.37 -9.44 -5.46
C GLU A 155 -16.35 -9.06 -4.35
N LYS A 156 -17.59 -8.77 -4.77
CA LYS A 156 -18.71 -8.48 -3.88
C LYS A 156 -19.27 -9.75 -3.28
#